data_AF-A0A497KYD0-F1
#
_entry.id   AF-A0A497KYD0-F1
#
_cell.length_a   1.000
_cell.length_b   1.000
_cell.length_c   1.000
_cell.angle_alpha   90.00
_cell.angle_beta   90.00
_cell.angle_gamma   90.00
#
_symmetry.space_group_name_H-M   'P 1'
#
loop_
_entity.id
_entity.type
_entity.pdbx_description
1 polymer ?
#
loop_
_entity_poly.entity_id
_entity_poly.type
_entity_poly.pdbx_seq_one_letter_code
_entity_poly.pdbx_strand_id
1 'polypeptide(L)'
;PPGAIFGIIMSQNIMLPVMIMMMNVFAVQMAATSIALEKEQKTLETLMTLPIGRMTILTGKLFGSILIAIAGAVSYMIGFSYYMRSTLGFIPQLTIETLKEAGLRLSPLGLTLLGAIIFLTLLLSLALSLSIAVFAEDVRGAQSLVGLIYIPIMMPSIILMFTDVDMLPAGLRWLMLIIPYTHTVIASKALFLGRYTPVLLAVAYMLVFTTITLYITTRIFSTERIITARIRRWRLRHGG
;
A
#
# COMPACT_ATOMS: atom_id res chain seq x y z
N PRO A 1 34.55 10.20 4.58
CA PRO A 1 33.97 11.55 4.83
C PRO A 1 32.53 11.49 5.37
N PRO A 2 32.25 12.04 6.58
CA PRO A 2 30.93 12.03 7.21
C PRO A 2 29.79 12.60 6.35
N GLY A 3 30.10 13.60 5.50
CA GLY A 3 29.12 14.20 4.58
C GLY A 3 28.56 13.22 3.54
N ALA A 4 29.35 12.25 3.08
CA ALA A 4 28.87 11.22 2.14
C ALA A 4 27.90 10.24 2.82
N ILE A 5 28.17 9.86 4.07
CA ILE A 5 27.31 8.99 4.87
C ILE A 5 25.98 9.71 5.18
N PHE A 6 26.05 10.98 5.58
CA PHE A 6 24.87 11.81 5.82
C PHE A 6 23.99 11.95 4.57
N GLY A 7 24.60 12.18 3.39
CA GLY A 7 23.88 12.25 2.12
C GLY A 7 23.12 10.96 1.77
N ILE A 8 23.72 9.80 2.04
CA ILE A 8 23.08 8.49 1.82
C ILE A 8 21.88 8.32 2.73
N ILE A 9 22.03 8.58 4.03
CA ILE A 9 20.96 8.45 5.02
C ILE A 9 19.79 9.39 4.67
N MET A 10 20.09 10.64 4.30
CA MET A 10 19.09 11.59 3.80
C MET A 10 18.37 11.07 2.56
N SER A 11 19.12 10.57 1.57
CA SER A 11 18.52 10.06 0.33
C SER A 11 17.58 8.87 0.59
N GLN A 12 17.95 7.97 1.51
CA GLN A 12 17.14 6.80 1.87
C GLN A 12 15.87 7.20 2.64
N ASN A 13 15.99 8.14 3.60
CA ASN A 13 14.86 8.63 4.38
C ASN A 13 13.80 9.31 3.52
N ILE A 14 14.20 9.98 2.43
CA ILE A 14 13.28 10.64 1.50
C ILE A 14 12.74 9.65 0.46
N MET A 15 13.61 8.82 -0.11
CA MET A 15 13.26 8.02 -1.28
C MET A 15 12.40 6.79 -0.95
N LEU A 16 12.64 6.14 0.20
CA LEU A 16 11.86 4.97 0.59
C LEU A 16 10.36 5.29 0.77
N PRO A 17 9.97 6.31 1.56
CA PRO A 17 8.56 6.67 1.69
C PRO A 17 7.96 7.09 0.35
N VAL A 18 8.70 7.82 -0.50
CA VAL A 18 8.20 8.26 -1.82
C VAL A 18 7.93 7.08 -2.74
N MET A 19 8.84 6.10 -2.82
CA MET A 19 8.61 4.92 -3.65
C MET A 19 7.39 4.11 -3.17
N ILE A 20 7.25 3.93 -1.85
CA ILE A 20 6.09 3.23 -1.25
C ILE A 20 4.80 3.99 -1.57
N MET A 21 4.81 5.31 -1.42
CA MET A 21 3.68 6.19 -1.70
C MET A 21 3.24 6.08 -3.15
N MET A 22 4.15 6.33 -4.10
CA MET A 22 3.82 6.32 -5.53
C MET A 22 3.31 4.95 -5.98
N MET A 23 4.01 3.89 -5.57
CA MET A 23 3.62 2.52 -5.90
C MET A 23 2.19 2.21 -5.42
N ASN A 24 1.85 2.55 -4.17
CA ASN A 24 0.51 2.29 -3.64
C ASN A 24 -0.57 3.15 -4.29
N VAL A 25 -0.30 4.44 -4.55
CA VAL A 25 -1.26 5.32 -5.22
C VAL A 25 -1.60 4.80 -6.61
N PHE A 26 -0.59 4.39 -7.40
CA PHE A 26 -0.83 3.80 -8.72
C PHE A 26 -1.59 2.48 -8.65
N ALA A 27 -1.25 1.60 -7.70
CA ALA A 27 -1.96 0.34 -7.51
C ALA A 27 -3.45 0.57 -7.16
N VAL A 28 -3.74 1.48 -6.23
CA VAL A 28 -5.11 1.86 -5.87
C VAL A 28 -5.86 2.43 -7.06
N GLN A 29 -5.25 3.34 -7.80
CA GLN A 29 -5.84 3.98 -8.97
C GLN A 29 -6.21 2.95 -10.05
N MET A 30 -5.29 2.05 -10.40
CA MET A 30 -5.53 1.00 -11.41
C MET A 30 -6.59 -0.01 -10.97
N ALA A 31 -6.60 -0.40 -9.69
CA ALA A 31 -7.62 -1.30 -9.18
C ALA A 31 -9.02 -0.66 -9.22
N ALA A 32 -9.10 0.64 -8.90
CA ALA A 32 -10.35 1.37 -8.90
C ALA A 32 -10.93 1.55 -10.30
N THR A 33 -10.09 1.89 -11.30
CA THR A 33 -10.54 1.98 -12.69
C THR A 33 -11.02 0.63 -13.21
N SER A 34 -10.29 -0.46 -12.89
CA SER A 34 -10.64 -1.80 -13.36
C SER A 34 -12.04 -2.24 -12.90
N ILE A 35 -12.39 -2.07 -11.62
CA ILE A 35 -13.74 -2.43 -11.15
C ILE A 35 -14.81 -1.53 -11.77
N ALA A 36 -14.55 -0.23 -11.82
CA ALA A 36 -15.53 0.71 -12.32
C ALA A 36 -15.87 0.43 -13.78
N LEU A 37 -14.87 0.11 -14.61
CA LEU A 37 -15.05 -0.31 -15.99
C LEU A 37 -15.88 -1.59 -16.10
N GLU A 38 -15.59 -2.60 -15.28
CA GLU A 38 -16.38 -3.84 -15.26
C GLU A 38 -17.86 -3.58 -14.92
N LYS A 39 -18.11 -2.62 -14.01
CA LYS A 39 -19.45 -2.24 -13.58
C LYS A 39 -20.19 -1.40 -14.64
N GLU A 40 -19.53 -0.41 -15.24
CA GLU A 40 -20.08 0.38 -16.35
C GLU A 40 -20.50 -0.50 -17.53
N GLN A 41 -19.68 -1.48 -17.88
CA GLN A 41 -19.94 -2.41 -18.97
C GLN A 41 -20.96 -3.50 -18.61
N LYS A 42 -21.53 -3.49 -17.39
CA LYS A 42 -22.44 -4.51 -16.85
C LYS A 42 -21.87 -5.94 -16.87
N THR A 43 -20.55 -6.09 -17.04
CA THR A 43 -19.90 -7.39 -17.05
C THR A 43 -20.05 -8.09 -15.71
N LEU A 44 -20.09 -7.31 -14.62
CA LEU A 44 -20.32 -7.79 -13.26
C LEU A 44 -21.75 -8.34 -13.08
N GLU A 45 -22.75 -7.72 -13.73
CA GLU A 45 -24.14 -8.21 -13.72
C GLU A 45 -24.27 -9.51 -14.52
N THR A 46 -23.66 -9.59 -15.70
CA THR A 46 -23.62 -10.80 -16.53
C THR A 46 -22.91 -11.95 -15.83
N LEU A 47 -21.80 -11.70 -15.13
CA LEU A 47 -21.13 -12.74 -14.34
C LEU A 47 -22.02 -13.30 -13.22
N MET A 48 -22.93 -12.49 -12.67
CA MET A 48 -23.85 -12.92 -11.62
C MET A 48 -25.10 -13.64 -12.14
N THR A 49 -25.37 -13.65 -13.45
CA THR A 49 -26.45 -14.44 -14.06
C THR A 49 -25.99 -15.82 -14.54
N LEU A 50 -24.67 -16.04 -14.64
CA LEU A 50 -24.10 -17.35 -14.94
C LEU A 50 -24.33 -18.33 -13.76
N PRO A 51 -24.43 -19.65 -14.01
CA PRO A 51 -24.64 -20.67 -12.99
C PRO A 51 -23.36 -20.95 -12.18
N ILE A 52 -22.65 -19.90 -11.78
CA ILE A 52 -21.44 -19.93 -10.96
C ILE A 52 -21.73 -19.30 -9.60
N GLY A 53 -21.22 -19.90 -8.53
CA GLY A 53 -21.40 -19.37 -7.19
C GLY A 53 -20.74 -17.99 -7.05
N ARG A 54 -21.45 -17.02 -6.45
CA ARG A 54 -20.94 -15.66 -6.18
C ARG A 54 -19.63 -15.67 -5.40
N MET A 55 -19.47 -16.64 -4.49
CA MET A 55 -18.25 -16.85 -3.72
C MET A 55 -17.05 -17.21 -4.61
N THR A 56 -17.26 -17.98 -5.69
CA THR A 56 -16.21 -18.36 -6.64
C THR A 56 -15.72 -17.15 -7.44
N ILE A 57 -16.64 -16.27 -7.88
CA ILE A 57 -16.31 -15.01 -8.56
C ILE A 57 -15.46 -14.13 -7.64
N LEU A 58 -15.89 -13.99 -6.39
CA LEU A 58 -15.23 -13.18 -5.38
C LEU A 58 -13.82 -13.69 -5.06
N THR A 59 -13.67 -15.00 -4.81
CA THR A 59 -12.35 -15.60 -4.57
C THR A 59 -11.43 -15.43 -5.77
N GLY A 60 -11.96 -15.53 -6.99
CA GLY A 60 -11.19 -15.28 -8.22
C GLY A 60 -10.65 -13.86 -8.30
N LYS A 61 -11.47 -12.85 -7.99
CA LYS A 61 -11.04 -11.43 -7.98
C LYS A 61 -10.00 -11.14 -6.90
N LEU A 62 -10.17 -11.71 -5.70
CA LEU A 62 -9.20 -11.57 -4.62
C LEU A 62 -7.89 -12.27 -4.97
N PHE A 63 -7.94 -13.44 -5.60
CA PHE A 63 -6.74 -14.14 -6.07
C PHE A 63 -5.98 -13.33 -7.13
N GLY A 64 -6.71 -12.69 -8.06
CA GLY A 64 -6.12 -11.75 -9.02
C GLY A 64 -5.38 -10.60 -8.33
N SER A 65 -5.96 -10.06 -7.25
CA SER A 65 -5.30 -9.00 -6.46
C SER A 65 -4.05 -9.47 -5.73
N ILE A 66 -4.05 -10.72 -5.24
CA ILE A 66 -2.84 -11.33 -4.65
C ILE A 66 -1.74 -11.43 -5.72
N LEU A 67 -2.05 -11.89 -6.94
CA LEU A 67 -1.08 -11.97 -8.02
C LEU A 67 -0.53 -10.60 -8.41
N ILE A 68 -1.38 -9.58 -8.49
CA ILE A 68 -0.95 -8.19 -8.76
C ILE A 68 -0.08 -7.66 -7.61
N ALA A 69 -0.41 -7.96 -6.36
CA ALA A 69 0.41 -7.57 -5.21
C ALA A 69 1.79 -8.25 -5.22
N ILE A 70 1.85 -9.55 -5.57
CA ILE A 70 3.14 -10.27 -5.73
C ILE A 70 3.95 -9.64 -6.85
N ALA A 71 3.36 -9.45 -8.04
CA ALA A 71 4.03 -8.84 -9.17
C ALA A 71 4.53 -7.43 -8.82
N GLY A 72 3.69 -6.61 -8.20
CA GLY A 72 4.05 -5.26 -7.75
C GLY A 72 5.18 -5.26 -6.71
N ALA A 73 5.17 -6.19 -5.75
CA ALA A 73 6.23 -6.33 -4.77
C ALA A 73 7.56 -6.75 -5.42
N VAL A 74 7.53 -7.68 -6.37
CA VAL A 74 8.71 -8.07 -7.15
C VAL A 74 9.22 -6.91 -8.00
N SER A 75 8.34 -6.18 -8.68
CA SER A 75 8.70 -4.98 -9.43
C SER A 75 9.33 -3.90 -8.55
N TYR A 76 8.78 -3.68 -7.35
CA TYR A 76 9.36 -2.79 -6.36
C TYR A 76 10.75 -3.26 -5.93
N MET A 77 10.95 -4.56 -5.66
CA MET A 77 12.26 -5.13 -5.31
C MET A 77 13.30 -4.96 -6.42
N ILE A 78 12.91 -5.13 -7.68
CA ILE A 78 13.79 -4.90 -8.83
C ILE A 78 14.16 -3.41 -8.91
N GLY A 79 13.18 -2.52 -8.87
CA GLY A 79 13.40 -1.08 -8.95
C GLY A 79 14.23 -0.55 -7.78
N PHE A 80 13.96 -1.03 -6.58
CA PHE A 80 14.70 -0.72 -5.38
C PHE A 80 16.15 -1.20 -5.44
N SER A 81 16.39 -2.41 -5.98
CA SER A 81 17.75 -2.94 -6.20
C SER A 81 18.52 -2.10 -7.22
N TYR A 82 17.86 -1.64 -8.28
CA TYR A 82 18.47 -0.74 -9.27
C TYR A 82 18.81 0.62 -8.65
N TYR A 83 17.89 1.20 -7.87
CA TYR A 83 18.12 2.42 -7.12
C TYR A 83 19.36 2.31 -6.22
N MET A 84 19.45 1.22 -5.44
CA MET A 84 20.60 1.03 -4.55
C MET A 84 21.91 0.91 -5.28
N ARG A 85 21.95 0.19 -6.41
CA ARG A 85 23.15 0.11 -7.25
C ARG A 85 23.51 1.46 -7.85
N SER A 86 22.52 2.24 -8.29
CA SER A 86 22.75 3.57 -8.86
C SER A 86 23.29 4.54 -7.81
N THR A 87 22.62 4.67 -6.66
CA THR A 87 23.03 5.60 -5.60
C THR A 87 24.36 5.24 -4.95
N LEU A 88 24.62 3.94 -4.73
CA LEU A 88 25.91 3.47 -4.19
C LEU A 88 27.03 3.46 -5.24
N GLY A 89 26.70 3.42 -6.53
CA GLY A 89 27.68 3.42 -7.63
C GLY A 89 28.46 4.73 -7.77
N PHE A 90 27.92 5.85 -7.27
CA PHE A 90 28.60 7.15 -7.26
C PHE A 90 29.54 7.36 -6.06
N ILE A 91 29.59 6.40 -5.14
CA ILE A 91 30.32 6.52 -3.88
C ILE A 91 31.67 5.78 -4.00
N PRO A 92 32.80 6.41 -3.60
CA PRO A 92 34.10 5.75 -3.63
C PRO A 92 34.09 4.42 -2.84
N GLN A 93 34.70 3.36 -3.39
CA GLN A 93 34.68 2.00 -2.83
C GLN A 93 35.13 1.95 -1.34
N LEU A 94 36.07 2.80 -0.94
CA LEU A 94 36.54 2.94 0.44
C LEU A 94 35.44 3.40 1.43
N THR A 95 34.47 4.18 0.95
CA THR A 95 33.30 4.61 1.74
C THR A 95 32.22 3.52 1.79
N ILE A 96 32.17 2.64 0.78
CA ILE A 96 31.27 1.48 0.77
C ILE A 96 31.68 0.45 1.82
N GLU A 97 32.98 0.22 2.02
CA GLU A 97 33.47 -0.71 3.06
C GLU A 97 33.20 -0.19 4.48
N THR A 98 33.40 1.10 4.72
CA THR A 98 33.04 1.73 6.01
C THR A 98 31.52 1.75 6.26
N LEU A 99 30.68 1.86 5.22
CA LEU A 99 29.23 1.70 5.35
C LEU A 99 28.80 0.26 5.63
N LYS A 100 29.52 -0.72 5.07
CA LYS A 100 29.31 -2.14 5.38
C LYS A 100 29.65 -2.45 6.84
N GLU A 101 30.73 -1.87 7.36
CA GLU A 101 31.11 -1.97 8.77
C GLU A 101 30.14 -1.24 9.71
N ALA A 102 29.55 -0.13 9.25
CA ALA A 102 28.54 0.63 10.01
C ALA A 102 27.15 -0.03 10.07
N GLY A 103 26.97 -1.23 9.50
CA GLY A 103 25.70 -1.98 9.54
C GLY A 103 24.62 -1.49 8.57
N LEU A 104 24.93 -0.54 7.69
CA LEU A 104 24.02 0.05 6.69
C LEU A 104 23.87 -0.84 5.44
N ARG A 105 23.70 -2.15 5.64
CA ARG A 105 23.39 -3.10 4.55
C ARG A 105 22.07 -3.81 4.79
N LEU A 106 21.25 -3.92 3.74
CA LEU A 106 20.16 -4.88 3.72
C LEU A 106 20.76 -6.29 3.65
N SER A 107 20.59 -7.06 4.72
CA SER A 107 20.89 -8.49 4.70
C SER A 107 19.93 -9.23 3.75
N PRO A 108 20.24 -10.46 3.30
CA PRO A 108 19.29 -11.29 2.56
C PRO A 108 17.95 -11.44 3.30
N LEU A 109 17.99 -11.55 4.63
CA LEU A 109 16.82 -11.57 5.49
C LEU A 109 16.08 -10.22 5.49
N GLY A 110 16.83 -9.11 5.45
CA GLY A 110 16.23 -7.78 5.33
C GLY A 110 15.51 -7.56 4.01
N LEU A 111 16.02 -8.11 2.90
CA LEU A 111 15.35 -8.09 1.60
C LEU A 111 14.05 -8.89 1.59
N THR A 112 14.04 -10.09 2.21
CA THR A 112 12.81 -10.89 2.27
C THR A 112 11.75 -10.23 3.14
N LEU A 113 12.13 -9.64 4.27
CA LEU A 113 11.21 -8.87 5.11
C LEU A 113 10.71 -7.60 4.42
N LEU A 114 11.56 -6.92 3.64
CA LEU A 114 11.14 -5.78 2.83
C LEU A 114 10.12 -6.19 1.77
N GLY A 115 10.38 -7.29 1.06
CA GLY A 115 9.42 -7.86 0.11
C GLY A 115 8.09 -8.22 0.76
N ALA A 116 8.12 -8.83 1.95
CA ALA A 116 6.94 -9.22 2.70
C ALA A 116 6.09 -8.01 3.13
N ILE A 117 6.71 -6.98 3.72
CA ILE A 117 5.97 -5.78 4.16
C ILE A 117 5.39 -5.01 2.96
N ILE A 118 6.13 -4.93 1.85
CA ILE A 118 5.67 -4.30 0.61
C ILE A 118 4.50 -5.06 0.00
N PHE A 119 4.59 -6.39 -0.06
CA PHE A 119 3.49 -7.25 -0.50
C PHE A 119 2.23 -7.04 0.35
N LEU A 120 2.35 -7.07 1.68
CA LEU A 120 1.22 -6.83 2.58
C LEU A 120 0.60 -5.44 2.40
N THR A 121 1.44 -4.43 2.15
CA THR A 121 0.99 -3.06 1.91
C THR A 121 0.22 -2.93 0.60
N LEU A 122 0.73 -3.54 -0.47
CA LEU A 122 0.04 -3.59 -1.76
C LEU A 122 -1.29 -4.34 -1.66
N LEU A 123 -1.28 -5.50 -1.00
CA LEU A 123 -2.48 -6.31 -0.85
C LEU A 123 -3.56 -5.57 -0.05
N LEU A 124 -3.16 -4.84 1.01
CA LEU A 124 -4.05 -3.96 1.77
C LEU A 124 -4.65 -2.87 0.87
N SER A 125 -3.80 -2.15 0.12
CA SER A 125 -4.21 -1.08 -0.78
C SER A 125 -5.18 -1.55 -1.86
N LEU A 126 -4.89 -2.71 -2.48
CA LEU A 126 -5.77 -3.32 -3.46
C LEU A 126 -7.10 -3.72 -2.81
N ALA A 127 -7.08 -4.38 -1.65
CA ALA A 127 -8.31 -4.78 -0.95
C ALA A 127 -9.20 -3.57 -0.58
N LEU A 128 -8.60 -2.49 -0.06
CA LEU A 128 -9.32 -1.24 0.24
C LEU A 128 -9.88 -0.58 -1.02
N SER A 129 -9.07 -0.49 -2.08
CA SER A 129 -9.49 0.05 -3.37
C SER A 129 -10.68 -0.74 -3.92
N LEU A 130 -10.58 -2.07 -3.91
CA LEU A 130 -11.66 -2.93 -4.38
C LEU A 130 -12.96 -2.75 -3.57
N SER A 131 -12.82 -2.65 -2.25
CA SER A 131 -13.95 -2.50 -1.33
C SER A 131 -14.69 -1.18 -1.52
N ILE A 132 -13.98 -0.11 -1.86
CA ILE A 132 -14.54 1.23 -1.99
C ILE A 132 -15.05 1.48 -3.41
N ALA A 133 -14.26 1.09 -4.43
CA ALA A 133 -14.58 1.34 -5.83
C ALA A 133 -15.86 0.61 -6.30
N VAL A 134 -16.22 -0.52 -5.68
CA VAL A 134 -17.45 -1.27 -6.02
C VAL A 134 -18.74 -0.43 -5.82
N PHE A 135 -18.69 0.61 -4.99
CA PHE A 135 -19.84 1.49 -4.74
C PHE A 135 -19.99 2.60 -5.78
N ALA A 136 -19.00 2.84 -6.64
CA ALA A 136 -19.11 3.82 -7.71
C ALA A 136 -20.03 3.34 -8.84
N GLU A 137 -20.64 4.26 -9.58
CA GLU A 137 -21.40 3.94 -10.79
C GLU A 137 -20.54 4.04 -12.07
N ASP A 138 -19.50 4.90 -12.03
CA ASP A 138 -18.60 5.19 -13.14
C ASP A 138 -17.13 5.29 -12.69
N VAL A 139 -16.20 5.30 -13.65
CA VAL A 139 -14.74 5.40 -13.40
C VAL A 139 -14.40 6.68 -12.63
N ARG A 140 -15.06 7.79 -12.94
CA ARG A 140 -14.82 9.07 -12.26
C ARG A 140 -15.26 9.01 -10.80
N GLY A 141 -16.43 8.43 -10.51
CA GLY A 141 -16.92 8.20 -9.16
C GLY A 141 -15.99 7.28 -8.38
N ALA A 142 -15.47 6.21 -8.99
CA ALA A 142 -14.54 5.31 -8.33
C ALA A 142 -13.24 6.00 -7.95
N GLN A 143 -12.65 6.78 -8.87
CA GLN A 143 -11.46 7.58 -8.62
C GLN A 143 -11.66 8.60 -7.49
N SER A 144 -12.82 9.26 -7.47
CA SER A 144 -13.17 10.19 -6.40
C SER A 144 -13.26 9.50 -5.03
N LEU A 145 -13.92 8.34 -4.98
CA LEU A 145 -14.08 7.57 -3.73
C LEU A 145 -12.74 7.03 -3.21
N VAL A 146 -11.91 6.43 -4.08
CA VAL A 146 -10.60 5.92 -3.65
C VAL A 146 -9.59 7.02 -3.37
N GLY A 147 -9.86 8.27 -3.79
CA GLY A 147 -9.08 9.44 -3.43
C GLY A 147 -8.97 9.64 -1.90
N LEU A 148 -9.97 9.19 -1.13
CA LEU A 148 -9.91 9.20 0.33
C LEU A 148 -8.84 8.25 0.89
N ILE A 149 -8.46 7.20 0.15
CA ILE A 149 -7.40 6.26 0.51
C ILE A 149 -6.01 6.90 0.34
N TYR A 150 -5.87 7.92 -0.52
CA TYR A 150 -4.58 8.58 -0.71
C TYR A 150 -4.10 9.30 0.55
N ILE A 151 -5.01 9.84 1.36
CA ILE A 151 -4.66 10.53 2.60
C ILE A 151 -3.88 9.61 3.57
N PRO A 152 -4.39 8.43 3.97
CA PRO A 152 -3.65 7.52 4.86
C PRO A 152 -2.38 6.94 4.22
N ILE A 153 -2.23 6.95 2.89
CA ILE A 153 -0.98 6.56 2.22
C ILE A 153 0.05 7.69 2.27
N MET A 154 -0.36 8.90 1.85
CA MET A 154 0.52 10.04 1.65
C MET A 154 0.94 10.67 2.97
N MET A 155 0.02 10.82 3.92
CA MET A 155 0.30 11.49 5.20
C MET A 155 1.50 10.88 5.93
N PRO A 156 1.56 9.56 6.18
CA PRO A 156 2.73 8.99 6.84
C PRO A 156 3.98 8.99 5.97
N SER A 157 3.81 8.83 4.65
CA SER A 157 4.93 8.88 3.73
C SER A 157 5.61 10.26 3.77
N ILE A 158 4.84 11.35 3.69
CA ILE A 158 5.36 12.72 3.69
C ILE A 158 5.96 13.08 5.05
N ILE A 159 5.26 12.82 6.15
CA ILE A 159 5.76 13.20 7.48
C ILE A 159 7.05 12.44 7.81
N LEU A 160 7.08 11.13 7.58
CA LEU A 160 8.24 10.30 7.90
C LEU A 160 9.42 10.47 6.92
N MET A 161 9.28 11.26 5.85
CA MET A 161 10.45 11.67 5.05
C MET A 161 11.38 12.60 5.85
N PHE A 162 10.80 13.45 6.71
CA PHE A 162 11.53 14.51 7.40
C PHE A 162 11.82 14.20 8.87
N THR A 163 11.14 13.21 9.43
CA THR A 163 11.29 12.84 10.84
C THR A 163 11.11 11.34 11.06
N ASP A 164 11.40 10.90 12.27
CA ASP A 164 11.11 9.54 12.73
C ASP A 164 9.90 9.56 13.65
N VAL A 165 9.16 8.44 13.68
CA VAL A 165 7.91 8.34 14.44
C VAL A 165 8.08 8.61 15.94
N ASP A 166 9.27 8.32 16.47
CA ASP A 166 9.61 8.48 17.89
C ASP A 166 9.89 9.93 18.27
N MET A 167 10.18 10.80 17.29
CA MET A 167 10.44 12.23 17.49
C MET A 167 9.17 13.09 17.45
N LEU A 168 8.03 12.49 17.14
CA LEU A 168 6.76 13.19 17.03
C LEU A 168 6.14 13.46 18.41
N PRO A 169 5.39 14.58 18.56
CA PRO A 169 4.56 14.81 19.74
C PRO A 169 3.61 13.64 19.98
N ALA A 170 3.36 13.29 21.25
CA ALA A 170 2.62 12.07 21.62
C ALA A 170 1.30 11.89 20.87
N GLY A 171 0.49 12.96 20.73
CA GLY A 171 -0.78 12.91 20.01
C GLY A 171 -0.63 12.54 18.53
N LEU A 172 0.32 13.17 17.83
CA LEU A 172 0.58 12.89 16.42
C LEU A 172 1.19 11.50 16.22
N ARG A 173 2.07 11.07 17.14
CA ARG A 173 2.64 9.72 17.14
C ARG A 173 1.56 8.65 17.19
N TRP A 174 0.60 8.75 18.10
CA TRP A 174 -0.51 7.79 18.20
C TRP A 174 -1.38 7.79 16.95
N LEU A 175 -1.71 8.96 16.39
CA LEU A 175 -2.47 9.05 15.14
C LEU A 175 -1.76 8.33 13.99
N MET A 176 -0.45 8.51 13.87
CA MET A 176 0.33 7.85 12.82
C MET A 176 0.40 6.33 13.04
N LEU A 177 0.60 5.86 14.26
CA LEU A 177 0.72 4.43 14.55
C LEU A 177 -0.58 3.64 14.29
N ILE A 178 -1.74 4.29 14.29
CA ILE A 178 -3.01 3.67 13.89
C ILE A 178 -3.04 3.39 12.38
N ILE A 179 -2.40 4.25 11.58
CA ILE A 179 -2.41 4.15 10.12
C ILE A 179 -1.48 3.00 9.69
N PRO A 180 -1.99 2.01 8.94
CA PRO A 180 -1.20 0.85 8.54
C PRO A 180 0.03 1.21 7.70
N TYR A 181 -0.11 2.16 6.78
CA TYR A 181 0.99 2.62 5.91
C TYR A 181 2.18 3.21 6.68
N THR A 182 1.96 3.74 7.88
CA THR A 182 3.03 4.18 8.79
C THR A 182 3.98 3.03 9.13
N HIS A 183 3.45 1.83 9.41
CA HIS A 183 4.24 0.66 9.76
C HIS A 183 5.11 0.19 8.59
N THR A 184 4.64 0.32 7.35
CA THR A 184 5.44 0.03 6.15
C THR A 184 6.63 0.96 6.05
N VAL A 185 6.43 2.26 6.27
CA VAL A 185 7.51 3.25 6.19
C VAL A 185 8.52 3.03 7.33
N ILE A 186 8.06 2.81 8.56
CA ILE A 186 8.92 2.52 9.72
C ILE A 186 9.72 1.25 9.49
N ALA A 187 9.08 0.16 9.05
CA ALA A 187 9.76 -1.11 8.77
C ALA A 187 10.83 -0.95 7.69
N SER A 188 10.49 -0.24 6.61
CA SER A 188 11.42 0.01 5.51
C SER A 188 12.65 0.78 6.00
N LYS A 189 12.48 1.84 6.79
CA LYS A 189 13.59 2.58 7.41
C LYS A 189 14.40 1.71 8.38
N ALA A 190 13.73 0.95 9.25
CA ALA A 190 14.37 0.13 10.28
C ALA A 190 15.22 -1.00 9.69
N LEU A 191 14.81 -1.57 8.56
CA LEU A 191 15.58 -2.57 7.82
C LEU A 191 16.95 -2.06 7.35
N PHE A 192 17.03 -0.80 6.95
CA PHE A 192 18.30 -0.17 6.56
C PHE A 192 19.25 0.06 7.73
N LEU A 193 18.69 0.28 8.91
CA LEU A 193 19.43 0.44 10.16
C LEU A 193 19.77 -0.92 10.81
N GLY A 194 19.46 -2.04 10.15
CA GLY A 194 19.70 -3.39 10.68
C GLY A 194 18.81 -3.75 11.88
N ARG A 195 17.71 -3.01 12.12
CA ARG A 195 16.82 -3.20 13.27
C ARG A 195 15.64 -4.10 12.90
N TYR A 196 15.73 -5.40 13.19
CA TYR A 196 14.70 -6.38 12.80
C TYR A 196 13.48 -6.44 13.73
N THR A 197 13.64 -6.13 15.03
CA THR A 197 12.53 -6.15 15.99
C THR A 197 11.34 -5.25 15.59
N PRO A 198 11.53 -3.96 15.25
CA PRO A 198 10.41 -3.11 14.81
C PRO A 198 9.80 -3.60 13.48
N VAL A 199 10.58 -4.26 12.63
CA VAL A 199 10.12 -4.80 11.35
C VAL A 199 9.17 -5.97 11.56
N LEU A 200 9.50 -6.89 12.46
CA LEU A 200 8.63 -8.02 12.77
C LEU A 200 7.30 -7.56 13.37
N LEU A 201 7.32 -6.54 14.25
CA LEU A 201 6.10 -5.94 14.80
C LEU A 201 5.26 -5.27 13.71
N ALA A 202 5.89 -4.53 12.80
CA ALA A 202 5.20 -3.91 11.67
C ALA A 202 4.59 -4.95 10.72
N VAL A 203 5.32 -6.04 10.42
CA VAL A 203 4.82 -7.16 9.61
C VAL A 203 3.61 -7.81 10.29
N ALA A 204 3.68 -8.08 11.59
CA ALA A 204 2.56 -8.64 12.33
C ALA A 204 1.34 -7.72 12.32
N TYR A 205 1.53 -6.41 12.55
CA TYR A 205 0.47 -5.41 12.48
C TYR A 205 -0.19 -5.38 11.09
N MET A 206 0.63 -5.32 10.04
CA MET A 206 0.16 -5.30 8.66
C MET A 206 -0.57 -6.59 8.29
N LEU A 207 -0.06 -7.76 8.72
CA LEU A 207 -0.72 -9.03 8.47
C LEU A 207 -2.13 -9.07 9.06
N VAL A 208 -2.28 -8.62 10.32
CA VAL A 208 -3.59 -8.56 10.99
C VAL A 208 -4.51 -7.59 10.26
N PHE A 209 -4.04 -6.38 9.95
CA PHE A 209 -4.84 -5.35 9.31
C PHE A 209 -5.27 -5.74 7.88
N THR A 210 -4.37 -6.33 7.10
CA THR A 210 -4.66 -6.85 5.76
C THR A 210 -5.65 -8.00 5.83
N THR A 211 -5.52 -8.91 6.80
CA THR A 211 -6.46 -10.03 6.98
C THR A 211 -7.86 -9.54 7.33
N ILE A 212 -7.98 -8.59 8.28
CA ILE A 212 -9.25 -7.96 8.64
C ILE A 212 -9.85 -7.25 7.43
N THR A 213 -9.04 -6.51 6.67
CA THR A 213 -9.50 -5.81 5.48
C THR A 213 -10.01 -6.79 4.43
N LEU A 214 -9.26 -7.84 4.11
CA LEU A 214 -9.69 -8.88 3.17
C LEU A 214 -11.00 -9.52 3.62
N TYR A 215 -11.16 -9.83 4.91
CA TYR A 215 -12.41 -10.34 5.46
C TYR A 215 -13.57 -9.36 5.23
N ILE A 216 -13.37 -8.07 5.50
CA ILE A 216 -14.36 -7.02 5.23
C ILE A 216 -14.69 -6.94 3.74
N THR A 217 -13.69 -6.94 2.87
CA THR A 217 -13.86 -6.96 1.41
C THR A 217 -14.71 -8.15 1.00
N THR A 218 -14.38 -9.36 1.46
CA THR A 218 -15.16 -10.56 1.16
C THR A 218 -16.61 -10.42 1.62
N ARG A 219 -16.86 -9.86 2.81
CA ARG A 219 -18.21 -9.63 3.33
C ARG A 219 -18.99 -8.60 2.49
N ILE A 220 -18.35 -7.50 2.09
CA ILE A 220 -18.96 -6.48 1.21
C ILE A 220 -19.43 -7.12 -0.10
N PHE A 221 -18.56 -7.92 -0.73
CA PHE A 221 -18.89 -8.55 -2.01
C PHE A 221 -19.91 -9.69 -1.89
N SER A 222 -19.96 -10.39 -0.75
CA SER A 222 -20.96 -11.43 -0.51
C SER A 222 -22.37 -10.88 -0.25
N THR A 223 -22.49 -9.60 0.14
CA THR A 223 -23.77 -8.98 0.43
C THR A 223 -24.43 -8.49 -0.87
N GLU A 224 -25.75 -8.63 -0.99
CA GLU A 224 -26.55 -8.17 -2.16
C GLU A 224 -26.45 -6.66 -2.47
N ARG A 225 -25.72 -5.91 -1.65
CA ARG A 225 -25.47 -4.47 -1.77
C ARG A 225 -24.72 -4.07 -3.04
N ILE A 226 -24.04 -4.98 -3.75
CA ILE A 226 -23.44 -4.66 -5.06
C ILE A 226 -24.54 -4.20 -6.06
N ILE A 227 -25.74 -4.77 -5.98
CA ILE A 227 -26.86 -4.49 -6.89
C ILE A 227 -27.75 -3.35 -6.34
N THR A 228 -27.90 -3.23 -5.02
CA THR A 228 -28.81 -2.26 -4.40
C THR A 228 -28.17 -0.94 -3.99
N ALA A 229 -26.84 -0.80 -4.04
CA ALA A 229 -26.16 0.48 -3.77
C ALA A 229 -26.32 1.49 -4.91
N ARG A 230 -27.54 1.63 -5.45
CA ARG A 230 -27.96 2.91 -6.01
C ARG A 230 -28.04 3.85 -4.83
N ILE A 231 -27.18 4.87 -4.80
CA ILE A 231 -27.36 6.00 -3.90
C ILE A 231 -28.79 6.48 -4.16
N ARG A 232 -29.69 6.21 -3.21
CA ARG A 232 -31.08 6.65 -3.25
C ARG A 232 -31.03 8.17 -3.27
N ARG A 233 -31.05 8.76 -4.47
CA ARG A 233 -31.19 10.20 -4.69
C ARG A 233 -32.33 10.65 -3.80
N TRP A 234 -31.99 11.37 -2.75
CA TRP A 234 -32.94 11.98 -1.85
C TRP A 234 -33.67 13.03 -2.70
N ARG A 235 -34.79 12.63 -3.31
CA ARG A 235 -35.73 13.57 -3.92
C ARG A 235 -36.27 14.42 -2.79
N LEU A 236 -35.67 15.59 -2.61
CA LEU A 236 -36.27 16.71 -1.91
C LEU A 236 -37.59 17.01 -2.64
N ARG A 237 -38.69 16.49 -2.10
CA ARG A 237 -40.03 17.01 -2.39
C ARG A 237 -40.04 18.44 -1.85
N HIS A 238 -39.82 19.40 -2.72
CA HIS A 238 -40.33 20.75 -2.49
C HIS A 238 -41.84 20.65 -2.68
N GLY A 239 -42.56 20.59 -1.55
CA GLY A 239 -43.99 20.84 -1.50
C GLY A 239 -44.20 22.26 -1.01
N GLY A 240 -45.11 22.99 -1.66
CA GLY A 240 -45.53 24.35 -1.33
C GLY A 240 -45.33 25.28 -2.50
#